data_AF-A0A8B6QP73-F1
#
_entry.id   AF-A0A8B6QP73-F1
#
_cell.length_a   1.000
_cell.length_b   1.000
_cell.length_c   1.000
_cell.angle_alpha   90.00
_cell.angle_beta   90.00
_cell.angle_gamma   90.00
#
_symmetry.space_group_name_H-M   'P 1'
#
loop_
_entity.id
_entity.type
_entity.pdbx_description
1 polymer ?
#
loop_
_entity_poly.entity_id
_entity_poly.type
_entity_poly.pdbx_seq_one_letter_code
_entity_poly.pdbx_strand_id
1 'polypeptide(L)'
;IGGVLVSLICLWQMDLKALIAYSSVAHMGIVLSGLMTMTYWGLNGSYTLMIAHGLCSSGLFCLANISYERMGSRSLLINKGMLNFMPSLSLWWFLLCSG
;
A
#
# COMPACT_ATOMS: atom_id res chain seq x y z
N ILE A 1 3.57 -16.01 -10.11
CA ILE A 1 2.25 -15.92 -10.80
C ILE A 1 1.21 -15.27 -9.89
N GLY A 2 0.93 -15.81 -8.70
CA GLY A 2 -0.05 -15.23 -7.77
C GLY A 2 0.13 -13.73 -7.46
N GLY A 3 1.35 -13.28 -7.17
CA GLY A 3 1.63 -11.85 -6.91
C GLY A 3 1.30 -10.91 -8.07
N VAL A 4 1.43 -11.37 -9.32
CA VAL A 4 1.09 -10.60 -10.53
C VAL A 4 -0.43 -10.51 -10.70
N LEU A 5 -1.16 -11.59 -10.40
CA LEU A 5 -2.62 -11.57 -10.45
C LEU A 5 -3.20 -10.64 -9.38
N VAL A 6 -2.65 -10.67 -8.17
CA VAL A 6 -3.07 -9.79 -7.08
C VAL A 6 -2.79 -8.32 -7.40
N SER A 7 -1.65 -7.99 -8.00
CA SER A 7 -1.36 -6.62 -8.42
C SER A 7 -2.31 -6.12 -9.53
N LEU A 8 -2.72 -7.00 -10.45
CA LEU A 8 -3.74 -6.65 -11.46
C LEU A 8 -5.13 -6.43 -10.83
N ILE A 9 -5.53 -7.28 -9.88
CA ILE A 9 -6.80 -7.12 -9.14
C ILE A 9 -6.78 -5.79 -8.36
N CYS A 10 -5.63 -5.42 -7.79
CA CYS A 10 -5.45 -4.17 -7.08
C CYS A 10 -5.79 -2.93 -7.94
N LEU A 11 -5.54 -2.96 -9.26
CA LEU A 11 -5.85 -1.82 -10.14
C LEU A 11 -7.36 -1.56 -10.30
N TRP A 12 -8.19 -2.57 -10.06
CA TRP A 12 -9.65 -2.46 -10.17
C TRP A 12 -10.34 -2.24 -8.82
N GLN A 13 -9.58 -2.20 -7.73
CA GLN A 13 -10.15 -2.07 -6.40
C GLN A 13 -10.62 -0.63 -6.15
N MET A 14 -11.93 -0.46 -5.91
CA MET A 14 -12.53 0.85 -5.64
C MET A 14 -12.49 1.26 -4.16
N ASP A 15 -12.25 0.31 -3.25
CA ASP A 15 -12.19 0.56 -1.80
C ASP A 15 -10.77 0.77 -1.30
N LEU A 16 -10.52 1.87 -0.58
CA LEU A 16 -9.19 2.25 -0.10
C LEU A 16 -8.53 1.21 0.82
N LYS A 17 -9.26 0.69 1.82
CA LYS A 17 -8.70 -0.31 2.75
C LYS A 17 -8.35 -1.62 2.05
N ALA A 18 -9.19 -2.05 1.11
CA ALA A 18 -8.95 -3.26 0.33
C ALA A 18 -7.79 -3.05 -0.66
N LEU A 19 -7.67 -1.87 -1.28
CA LEU A 19 -6.55 -1.53 -2.15
C LEU A 19 -5.21 -1.69 -1.41
N ILE A 20 -5.10 -1.11 -0.20
CA ILE A 20 -3.89 -1.19 0.63
C ILE A 20 -3.60 -2.64 1.07
N ALA A 21 -4.64 -3.44 1.32
CA ALA A 21 -4.49 -4.84 1.69
C ALA A 21 -4.06 -5.74 0.51
N TYR A 22 -4.55 -5.49 -0.71
CA TYR A 22 -4.14 -6.27 -1.88
C TYR A 22 -2.72 -5.90 -2.33
N SER A 23 -2.33 -4.63 -2.26
CA SER A 23 -0.95 -4.24 -2.54
C SER A 23 0.05 -4.85 -1.55
N SER A 24 -0.30 -4.95 -0.25
CA SER A 24 0.57 -5.60 0.74
C SER A 24 0.80 -7.08 0.47
N VAL A 25 -0.21 -7.81 0.01
CA VAL A 25 -0.07 -9.21 -0.41
C VAL A 25 0.89 -9.35 -1.59
N ALA A 26 0.86 -8.42 -2.55
CA ALA A 26 1.81 -8.42 -3.67
C ALA A 26 3.26 -8.20 -3.19
N HIS A 27 3.50 -7.24 -2.29
CA HIS A 27 4.83 -7.00 -1.70
C HIS A 27 5.35 -8.22 -0.92
N MET A 28 4.50 -8.86 -0.11
CA MET A 28 4.88 -10.07 0.63
C MET A 28 5.17 -11.26 -0.30
N GLY A 29 4.52 -11.34 -1.46
CA GLY A 29 4.87 -12.30 -2.50
C GLY A 29 6.30 -12.12 -3.02
N ILE A 30 6.77 -10.87 -3.13
CA ILE A 30 8.16 -10.56 -3.51
C ILE A 30 9.11 -10.98 -2.39
N VAL A 31 8.80 -10.66 -1.13
CA VAL A 31 9.58 -11.09 0.06
C VAL A 31 9.76 -12.60 0.05
N LEU A 32 8.68 -13.37 -0.10
CA LEU A 32 8.73 -14.83 -0.12
C LEU A 32 9.60 -15.34 -1.28
N SER A 33 9.47 -14.76 -2.47
CA SER A 33 10.30 -15.15 -3.61
C SER A 33 11.79 -14.88 -3.36
N GLY A 34 12.12 -13.75 -2.73
CA GLY A 34 13.49 -13.37 -2.36
C GLY A 34 14.09 -14.31 -1.32
N LEU A 35 13.31 -14.68 -0.29
CA LEU A 35 13.70 -15.66 0.72
C LEU A 35 14.00 -17.04 0.11
N MET A 36 13.16 -17.49 -0.82
CA MET A 36 13.33 -18.81 -1.46
C MET A 36 14.55 -18.90 -2.37
N THR A 37 15.15 -17.77 -2.79
CA THR A 37 16.40 -17.81 -3.57
C THR A 37 17.61 -18.25 -2.74
N MET A 38 17.56 -18.17 -1.40
CA MET A 38 18.65 -18.49 -0.48
C MET A 38 19.99 -17.79 -0.82
N THR A 39 19.94 -16.69 -1.56
CA THR A 39 21.12 -15.85 -1.84
C THR A 39 21.26 -14.77 -0.78
N TYR A 40 22.49 -14.39 -0.45
CA TYR A 40 22.76 -13.32 0.52
C TYR A 40 22.07 -12.00 0.12
N TRP A 41 22.07 -11.68 -1.18
CA TRP A 41 21.37 -10.52 -1.73
C TRP A 41 19.85 -10.62 -1.58
N GLY A 42 19.26 -11.79 -1.86
CA GLY A 42 17.82 -12.04 -1.69
C GLY A 42 17.37 -11.94 -0.24
N LEU A 43 18.16 -12.49 0.70
CA LEU A 43 17.89 -12.42 2.14
C LEU A 43 17.92 -10.97 2.64
N ASN A 44 19.01 -10.24 2.37
CA ASN A 44 19.13 -8.84 2.79
C ASN A 44 18.01 -7.97 2.19
N GLY A 45 17.73 -8.13 0.89
CA GLY A 45 16.66 -7.40 0.21
C GLY A 45 15.26 -7.70 0.77
N SER A 46 14.98 -8.97 1.05
CA SER A 46 13.70 -9.39 1.64
C SER A 46 13.50 -8.82 3.05
N TYR A 47 14.57 -8.78 3.85
CA TYR A 47 14.56 -8.21 5.19
C TYR A 47 14.30 -6.70 5.17
N THR A 48 15.00 -5.96 4.30
CA THR A 48 14.78 -4.52 4.16
C THR A 48 13.37 -4.21 3.66
N LEU A 49 12.84 -5.00 2.73
CA LEU A 49 11.50 -4.79 2.17
C LEU A 49 10.39 -5.09 3.20
N MET A 50 10.60 -6.07 4.10
CA MET A 50 9.67 -6.35 5.19
C MET A 50 9.55 -5.18 6.18
N ILE A 51 10.68 -4.56 6.54
CA ILE A 51 10.69 -3.39 7.44
C ILE A 51 10.03 -2.18 6.76
N ALA A 52 10.46 -1.87 5.53
CA ALA A 52 9.90 -0.76 4.77
C ALA A 52 8.39 -0.91 4.57
N HIS A 53 7.95 -2.12 4.20
CA HIS A 53 6.54 -2.43 4.03
C HIS A 53 5.72 -2.24 5.31
N GLY A 54 6.25 -2.66 6.47
CA GLY A 54 5.57 -2.48 7.75
C GLY A 54 5.34 -1.01 8.12
N LEU A 55 6.33 -0.16 7.85
CA LEU A 55 6.23 1.28 8.11
C LEU A 55 5.28 1.99 7.13
N CYS A 56 5.41 1.69 5.82
CA CYS A 56 4.58 2.31 4.79
C CYS A 56 3.10 1.89 4.89
N SER A 57 2.84 0.58 5.00
CA SER A 57 1.47 0.06 5.03
C SER A 57 0.68 0.54 6.25
N SER A 58 1.29 0.57 7.44
CA SER A 58 0.65 1.08 8.66
C SER A 58 0.31 2.57 8.55
N GLY A 59 1.20 3.38 7.95
CA GLY A 59 0.94 4.78 7.63
C GLY A 59 -0.25 4.94 6.67
N LEU A 60 -0.30 4.15 5.59
CA LEU A 60 -1.41 4.18 4.62
C LEU A 60 -2.75 3.76 5.26
N PHE A 61 -2.76 2.75 6.14
CA PHE A 61 -3.97 2.37 6.88
C PHE A 61 -4.45 3.47 7.82
N CYS A 62 -3.53 4.18 8.47
CA CYS A 62 -3.85 5.34 9.32
C CYS A 62 -4.47 6.47 8.48
N LEU A 63 -3.84 6.84 7.37
CA LEU A 63 -4.37 7.86 6.45
C LEU A 63 -5.74 7.48 5.87
N ALA A 64 -5.91 6.21 5.50
CA ALA A 64 -7.20 5.70 5.04
C ALA A 64 -8.28 5.86 6.12
N ASN A 65 -7.94 5.62 7.39
CA ASN A 65 -8.89 5.82 8.49
C ASN A 65 -9.23 7.30 8.71
N ILE A 66 -8.24 8.20 8.68
CA ILE A 66 -8.48 9.64 8.79
C ILE A 66 -9.37 10.13 7.65
N SER A 67 -9.12 9.68 6.41
CA SER A 67 -9.97 10.03 5.26
C SER A 67 -11.40 9.53 5.42
N TYR A 68 -11.57 8.32 5.99
CA TYR A 68 -12.88 7.76 6.29
C TYR A 68 -13.63 8.55 7.37
N GLU A 69 -12.97 8.97 8.44
CA GLU A 69 -13.58 9.79 9.49
C GLU A 69 -14.03 11.17 8.98
N ARG A 70 -13.34 11.72 7.97
CA ARG A 70 -13.68 13.04 7.38
C ARG A 70 -14.80 12.95 6.33
N MET A 71 -14.77 11.94 5.47
CA MET A 71 -15.68 11.83 4.33
C MET A 71 -16.84 10.86 4.56
N GLY A 72 -16.76 10.01 5.60
CA GLY A 72 -17.75 8.97 5.90
C GLY A 72 -17.78 7.81 4.91
N SER A 73 -16.88 7.79 3.92
CA SER A 73 -16.87 6.80 2.83
C SER A 73 -15.49 6.18 2.61
N ARG A 74 -15.47 4.93 2.16
CA ARG A 74 -14.24 4.15 1.89
C ARG A 74 -13.85 4.13 0.41
N SER A 75 -14.72 4.62 -0.46
CA SER A 75 -14.55 4.52 -1.91
C SER A 75 -13.61 5.61 -2.44
N LEU A 76 -12.70 5.23 -3.34
CA LEU A 76 -11.78 6.13 -4.05
C LEU A 76 -12.51 7.20 -4.86
N LEU A 77 -13.67 6.87 -5.43
CA LEU A 77 -14.42 7.78 -6.29
C LEU A 77 -14.94 9.01 -5.52
N ILE A 78 -15.46 8.77 -4.30
CA ILE A 78 -15.97 9.83 -3.42
C ILE A 78 -14.82 10.64 -2.81
N ASN A 79 -13.70 9.98 -2.51
CA ASN A 79 -12.51 10.63 -1.95
C ASN A 79 -11.63 11.31 -3.03
N LYS A 80 -12.14 11.50 -4.25
CA LYS A 80 -11.44 12.26 -5.29
C LYS A 80 -11.40 13.75 -4.94
N GLY A 81 -10.32 14.44 -5.30
CA GLY A 81 -10.22 15.90 -5.13
C GLY A 81 -9.78 16.37 -3.75
N MET A 82 -9.29 15.47 -2.89
CA MET A 82 -8.79 15.83 -1.55
C MET A 82 -7.61 16.80 -1.55
N LEU A 83 -6.90 16.95 -2.67
CA LEU A 83 -5.76 17.87 -2.79
C LEU A 83 -6.17 19.34 -2.57
N ASN A 84 -7.38 19.72 -3.02
CA ASN A 84 -7.90 21.09 -2.84
C ASN A 84 -8.42 21.33 -1.42
N PHE A 85 -8.96 20.30 -0.76
CA PHE A 85 -9.55 20.43 0.58
C PHE A 85 -8.53 20.27 1.71
N MET A 86 -7.58 19.33 1.56
CA MET A 86 -6.60 18.97 2.58
C MET A 86 -5.22 18.69 1.94
N PRO A 87 -4.48 19.75 1.55
CA PRO A 87 -3.21 19.59 0.85
C PRO A 87 -2.15 18.85 1.69
N SER A 88 -2.11 19.08 3.02
CA SER A 88 -1.18 18.39 3.91
C SER A 88 -1.42 16.88 3.95
N LEU A 89 -2.69 16.45 4.01
CA LEU A 89 -3.04 15.02 3.96
C LEU A 89 -2.63 14.42 2.61
N SER A 90 -2.87 15.14 1.51
CA SER A 90 -2.49 14.68 0.17
C SER A 90 -0.96 14.54 -0.01
N LEU A 91 -0.17 15.38 0.65
CA LEU A 91 1.29 15.26 0.68
C LEU A 91 1.73 13.97 1.40
N TRP A 92 1.13 13.66 2.55
CA TRP A 92 1.43 12.42 3.28
C TRP A 92 1.04 11.17 2.48
N TRP A 93 -0.10 11.21 1.77
CA TRP A 93 -0.48 10.16 0.83
C TRP A 93 0.58 9.96 -0.25
N PHE A 94 1.07 11.04 -0.85
CA PHE A 94 2.10 10.97 -1.88
C PHE A 94 3.40 10.35 -1.35
N LEU A 95 3.90 10.84 -0.21
CA LEU A 95 5.16 10.37 0.37
C LEU A 95 5.10 8.87 0.71
N LEU A 96 4.03 8.42 1.36
CA LEU A 96 3.89 7.01 1.71
C LEU A 96 3.68 6.11 0.50
N CYS A 97 2.94 6.54 -0.53
CA CYS A 97 2.81 5.74 -1.75
C CYS A 97 4.11 5.65 -2.58
N SER A 98 5.03 6.60 -2.43
CA SER A 98 6.30 6.62 -3.18
C SER A 98 7.42 5.76 -2.57
N GLY A 99 7.28 5.38 -1.29
CA GLY A 99 8.29 4.65 -0.53
C GLY A 99 8.12 3.13 -0.52
#